data_AF-A0A4Q3ECA2-F1
#
_entry.id   AF-A0A4Q3ECA2-F1
#
_cell.length_a   1.000
_cell.length_b   1.000
_cell.length_c   1.000
_cell.angle_alpha   90.00
_cell.angle_beta   90.00
_cell.angle_gamma   90.00
#
_symmetry.space_group_name_H-M   'P 1'
#
loop_
_entity.id
_entity.type
_entity.pdbx_description
1 polymer ?
#
loop_
_entity_poly.entity_id
_entity_poly.type
_entity_poly.pdbx_seq_one_letter_code
_entity_poly.pdbx_strand_id
1 'polypeptide(L)' 'MNLKKNIATSENGFIFNPATGDSFSGNAIASEILAAMKNGETAQQIKANILEKYDVRTEQLESDWEDWLMQLKQANLLEA' A
#
# COMPACT_ATOMS: atom_id res chain seq x y z
N MET A 1 10.21 -2.61 2.61
CA MET A 1 10.26 -1.91 1.31
C MET A 1 9.45 -0.64 1.43
N ASN A 2 9.94 0.47 0.92
CA ASN A 2 9.25 1.76 1.01
C ASN A 2 8.58 2.11 -0.32
N LEU A 3 7.50 2.89 -0.26
CA LEU A 3 6.89 3.47 -1.47
C LEU A 3 7.82 4.54 -2.04
N LYS A 4 7.95 4.62 -3.38
CA LYS A 4 8.67 5.71 -4.02
C LYS A 4 8.03 7.06 -3.67
N LYS A 5 8.88 8.06 -3.44
CA LYS A 5 8.45 9.41 -2.99
C LYS A 5 7.57 10.16 -4.00
N ASN A 6 7.67 9.83 -5.29
CA ASN A 6 6.97 10.52 -6.37
C ASN A 6 5.65 9.84 -6.78
N ILE A 7 5.15 8.86 -6.03
CA ILE A 7 3.85 8.23 -6.33
C ILE A 7 2.72 9.16 -5.90
N ALA A 8 1.89 9.55 -6.86
CA ALA A 8 0.68 10.32 -6.62
C ALA A 8 -0.45 9.36 -6.24
N THR A 9 -1.20 9.71 -5.19
CA THR A 9 -2.30 8.90 -4.66
C THR A 9 -3.47 9.80 -4.31
N SER A 10 -4.68 9.28 -4.36
CA SER A 10 -5.90 9.98 -3.94
C SER A 10 -6.69 9.15 -2.94
N GLU A 11 -7.66 9.78 -2.26
CA GLU A 11 -8.54 9.12 -1.30
C GLU A 11 -9.50 8.12 -1.95
N ASN A 12 -9.80 8.26 -3.24
CA ASN A 12 -10.64 7.32 -4.00
C ASN A 12 -9.85 6.16 -4.63
N GLY A 13 -8.58 5.99 -4.25
CA GLY A 13 -7.76 4.84 -4.67
C GLY A 13 -7.10 4.96 -6.04
N PHE A 14 -7.05 6.15 -6.64
CA PHE A 14 -6.22 6.36 -7.82
C PHE A 14 -4.75 6.43 -7.44
N ILE A 15 -3.91 5.70 -8.18
CA ILE A 15 -2.46 5.60 -7.98
C ILE A 15 -1.80 5.90 -9.31
N PHE A 16 -0.91 6.89 -9.35
CA PHE A 16 -0.19 7.26 -10.56
C PHE A 16 1.31 7.26 -10.31
N ASN A 17 2.04 6.63 -11.23
CA ASN A 17 3.49 6.62 -11.28
C ASN A 17 3.98 7.62 -12.36
N PRO A 18 4.39 8.85 -12.00
CA PRO A 18 4.80 9.85 -12.98
C PRO A 18 6.06 9.47 -13.75
N ALA A 19 6.87 8.53 -13.22
CA ALA A 19 8.10 8.11 -13.88
C ALA A 19 7.86 7.17 -15.08
N THR A 20 6.76 6.41 -15.07
CA THR A 20 6.41 5.48 -16.15
C THR A 20 5.17 5.91 -16.93
N GLY A 21 4.31 6.74 -16.33
CA GLY A 21 2.99 7.08 -16.89
C GLY A 21 1.90 6.08 -16.51
N ASP A 22 2.21 5.05 -15.72
CA ASP A 22 1.23 4.03 -15.35
C ASP A 22 0.22 4.54 -14.32
N SER A 23 -1.02 4.11 -14.49
CA SER A 23 -2.13 4.39 -13.57
C SER A 23 -2.76 3.10 -13.08
N PHE A 24 -3.08 3.05 -11.79
CA PHE A 24 -3.72 1.92 -11.13
C PHE A 24 -4.91 2.39 -10.28
N SER A 25 -5.78 1.45 -9.96
CA SER A 25 -6.88 1.64 -9.02
C SER A 25 -6.74 0.67 -7.86
N GLY A 26 -6.73 1.20 -6.64
CA GLY A 26 -6.84 0.45 -5.40
C GLY A 26 -8.24 0.59 -4.78
N ASN A 27 -8.57 -0.32 -3.88
CA ASN A 27 -9.76 -0.19 -3.03
C ASN A 27 -9.48 0.74 -1.83
N ALA A 28 -10.45 0.84 -0.91
CA ALA A 28 -10.33 1.68 0.29
C ALA A 28 -9.15 1.26 1.19
N ILE A 29 -8.93 -0.04 1.36
CA ILE A 29 -7.82 -0.57 2.19
C ILE A 29 -6.47 -0.24 1.55
N ALA A 30 -6.34 -0.40 0.23
CA ALA A 30 -5.13 -0.02 -0.50
C ALA A 30 -4.84 1.48 -0.34
N SER A 31 -5.88 2.33 -0.38
CA SER A 31 -5.76 3.77 -0.18
C SER A 31 -5.27 4.11 1.22
N GLU A 32 -5.81 3.44 2.24
CA GLU A 32 -5.39 3.58 3.64
C GLU A 32 -3.94 3.15 3.85
N ILE A 33 -3.55 1.99 3.33
CA ILE A 33 -2.17 1.48 3.40
C ILE A 33 -1.21 2.46 2.70
N LEU A 34 -1.54 2.92 1.50
CA LEU A 34 -0.68 3.85 0.75
C LEU A 34 -0.52 5.19 1.46
N ALA A 35 -1.59 5.70 2.08
CA ALA A 35 -1.52 6.92 2.89
C ALA A 35 -0.56 6.74 4.07
N ALA A 36 -0.69 5.63 4.81
CA ALA A 36 0.19 5.32 5.93
C ALA A 36 1.66 5.13 5.49
N MET A 37 1.90 4.43 4.37
CA MET A 37 3.23 4.29 3.78
C MET A 37 3.84 5.65 3.41
N LYS A 38 3.05 6.58 2.85
CA LYS A 38 3.50 7.94 2.51
C LYS A 38 3.80 8.79 3.74
N ASN A 39 3.13 8.52 4.85
CA ASN A 39 3.39 9.15 6.15
C ASN A 39 4.62 8.55 6.86
N GLY A 40 5.26 7.52 6.29
CA GLY A 40 6.45 6.88 6.85
C GLY A 40 6.15 5.89 7.97
N GLU A 41 4.91 5.43 8.10
CA GLU A 41 4.55 4.37 9.04
C GLU A 41 5.24 3.06 8.65
N THR A 42 5.68 2.30 9.65
CA THR A 42 6.28 0.99 9.46
C THR A 42 5.23 -0.06 9.11
N ALA A 43 5.63 -1.14 8.44
CA ALA A 43 4.73 -2.25 8.12
C ALA A 43 4.03 -2.80 9.37
N GLN A 44 4.73 -2.85 10.51
CA GLN A 44 4.18 -3.30 11.80
C GLN A 44 3.09 -2.35 12.31
N GLN A 45 3.28 -1.04 12.21
CA GLN A 45 2.28 -0.05 12.60
C GLN A 45 1.04 -0.14 11.70
N ILE A 46 1.23 -0.24 10.39
CA ILE A 46 0.14 -0.37 9.43
C ILE A 46 -0.67 -1.65 9.69
N LYS A 47 0.01 -2.78 9.85
CA LYS A 47 -0.66 -4.06 10.16
C LYS A 47 -1.41 -4.01 11.49
N ALA A 48 -0.84 -3.41 12.53
CA ALA A 48 -1.51 -3.24 13.82
C ALA A 48 -2.79 -2.39 13.68
N ASN A 49 -2.72 -1.26 12.95
CA ASN A 49 -3.88 -0.41 12.67
C ASN A 49 -4.99 -1.18 11.92
N ILE A 50 -4.62 -2.05 10.97
CA ILE A 50 -5.59 -2.87 10.23
C ILE A 50 -6.25 -3.91 11.15
N LEU A 51 -5.48 -4.62 11.97
CA LEU A 51 -6.01 -5.62 12.92
C LEU A 51 -6.92 -5.00 13.98
N GLU A 52 -6.71 -3.72 14.33
CA GLU A 52 -7.58 -3.00 15.25
C GLU A 52 -8.91 -2.56 14.60
N LYS A 53 -8.86 -2.14 13.33
CA LYS A 53 -10.02 -1.57 12.62
C LYS A 53 -10.91 -2.59 11.92
N TYR A 54 -10.34 -3.72 11.50
CA TYR A 54 -11.01 -4.70 10.66
C TYR A 54 -11.02 -6.08 11.33
N ASP A 55 -12.13 -6.80 11.19
CA ASP A 55 -12.25 -8.19 11.65
C ASP A 55 -11.52 -9.13 10.68
N VAL A 56 -10.20 -9.22 10.86
CA VAL A 56 -9.32 -10.06 10.04
C VAL A 56 -8.35 -10.83 10.93
N ARG A 57 -8.09 -12.08 10.56
CA ARG A 57 -7.10 -12.91 11.25
C ARG A 57 -5.69 -12.47 10.87
N THR A 58 -4.78 -12.48 11.85
CA THR A 58 -3.37 -12.13 11.63
C THR A 58 -2.73 -12.89 10.47
N GLU A 59 -2.97 -14.20 10.38
CA GLU A 59 -2.45 -15.05 9.30
C GLU A 59 -2.92 -14.61 7.91
N GLN A 60 -4.18 -14.19 7.79
CA GLN A 60 -4.74 -13.70 6.55
C GLN A 60 -4.09 -12.37 6.16
N LEU A 61 -3.98 -11.44 7.12
CA LEU A 61 -3.34 -10.14 6.88
C LEU A 61 -1.87 -10.29 6.49
N GLU A 62 -1.13 -11.21 7.10
CA GLU A 62 0.26 -11.48 6.73
C GLU A 62 0.37 -11.97 5.29
N SER A 63 -0.49 -12.89 4.87
CA SER A 63 -0.53 -13.37 3.47
C SER A 63 -0.90 -12.24 2.51
N ASP A 64 -1.97 -11.50 2.79
CA ASP A 64 -2.45 -10.40 1.94
C ASP A 64 -1.41 -9.27 1.83
N TRP A 65 -0.64 -9.05 2.90
CA TRP A 65 0.43 -8.06 2.91
C TRP A 65 1.58 -8.43 1.98
N GLU A 66 2.00 -9.69 1.96
CA GLU A 66 3.04 -10.16 1.03
C GLU A 66 2.58 -10.06 -0.43
N ASP A 67 1.34 -10.46 -0.70
CA ASP A 67 0.72 -10.32 -2.03
C ASP A 67 0.63 -8.85 -2.46
N TRP A 68 0.28 -7.96 -1.53
CA TRP A 68 0.24 -6.53 -1.75
C TRP A 68 1.62 -5.95 -2.10
N LEU A 69 2.66 -6.31 -1.34
CA LEU A 69 4.03 -5.88 -1.64
C LEU A 69 4.50 -6.39 -3.00
N MET A 70 4.13 -7.61 -3.38
CA MET A 70 4.44 -8.16 -4.69
C MET A 70 3.78 -7.35 -5.82
N GLN A 71 2.50 -6.99 -5.67
CA GLN A 71 1.79 -6.16 -6.64
C GLN A 71 2.44 -4.77 -6.77
N LEU A 72 2.77 -4.11 -5.66
CA LEU A 72 3.45 -2.82 -5.68
C LEU A 72 4.84 -2.89 -6.34
N LYS A 73 5.56 -3.99 -6.12
CA LYS A 73 6.85 -4.25 -6.77
C LYS A 73 6.70 -4.42 -8.28
N GLN A 74 5.74 -5.25 -8.72
CA GLN A 74 5.45 -5.48 -10.14
C GLN A 74 5.01 -4.19 -10.84
N ALA A 75 4.23 -3.35 -10.16
CA ALA A 75 3.82 -2.03 -10.62
C ALA A 75 4.93 -0.96 -10.57
N ASN A 76 6.16 -1.33 -10.17
CA ASN A 76 7.31 -0.44 -10.05
C ASN A 76 7.05 0.77 -9.12
N LEU A 77 6.29 0.55 -8.04
CA LEU A 77 5.88 1.58 -7.06
C LEU A 77 6.78 1.62 -5.82
N LEU A 78 7.57 0.58 -5.57
CA LEU A 78 8.48 0.49 -4.42
C LEU A 78 9.90 0.95 -4.78
N GLU A 79 10.61 1.50 -3.79
CA GLU A 79 12.05 1.75 -3.89
C GLU A 79 12.79 0.43 -4.18
N ALA A 80 13.89 0.53 -4.95
CA ALA A 80 14.72 -0.61 -5.35
C ALA A 80 15.49 -1.22 -4.19
#